data_AF-A0AAI9UEV9-F1
#
_entry.id   AF-A0AAI9UEV9-F1
#
_cell.length_a   1.000
_cell.length_b   1.000
_cell.length_c   1.000
_cell.angle_alpha   90.00
_cell.angle_beta   90.00
_cell.angle_gamma   90.00
#
_symmetry.space_group_name_H-M   'P 1'
#
loop_
_entity.id
_entity.type
_entity.pdbx_description
1 polymer ?
#
loop_
_entity_poly.entity_id
_entity_poly.type
_entity_poly.pdbx_seq_one_letter_code
_entity_poly.pdbx_strand_id
1 'polypeptide(L)'
;MAMIVDVVNNKAGITGSGDVPVAKTFALNLAKFVAAALTLPKWERETYLIGYKLTWNQLIELAEAVKGAKFDVSQTLKAGKVTKLPRHRSPYPYISDEQLQPMFAILGLVFERGVFDLKVETSITQDFPDLKLRSVKELLEEAHKLKI
;
A
#
# COMPACT_ATOMS: atom_id res chain seq x y z
N MET A 1 6.78 -9.34 3.08
CA MET A 1 5.65 -9.50 4.02
C MET A 1 4.44 -8.80 3.43
N ALA A 2 3.28 -9.47 3.34
CA ALA A 2 2.07 -8.90 2.75
C ALA A 2 1.06 -8.58 3.85
N MET A 3 0.69 -7.33 4.07
CA MET A 3 -0.18 -6.94 5.19
C MET A 3 -1.66 -7.18 4.89
N ILE A 4 -2.14 -6.63 3.77
CA ILE A 4 -3.55 -6.67 3.35
C ILE A 4 -3.75 -7.49 2.08
N VAL A 5 -2.85 -7.37 1.10
CA VAL A 5 -2.96 -8.07 -0.20
C VAL A 5 -1.71 -8.90 -0.45
N ASP A 6 -1.90 -10.21 -0.58
CA ASP A 6 -0.89 -11.18 -1.01
C ASP A 6 -1.14 -11.55 -2.48
N VAL A 7 -0.56 -10.73 -3.36
CA VAL A 7 -0.69 -10.88 -4.82
C VAL A 7 -0.13 -12.21 -5.32
N VAL A 8 0.88 -12.79 -4.67
CA VAL A 8 1.47 -14.07 -5.07
C VAL A 8 0.52 -15.22 -4.82
N ASN A 9 -0.15 -15.22 -3.66
CA ASN A 9 -1.05 -16.31 -3.26
C ASN A 9 -2.52 -16.06 -3.60
N ASN A 10 -2.85 -14.98 -4.33
CA ASN A 10 -4.24 -14.59 -4.63
C ASN A 10 -5.09 -14.46 -3.37
N LYS A 11 -4.55 -13.87 -2.30
CA LYS A 11 -5.28 -13.73 -1.03
C LYS A 11 -5.30 -12.28 -0.58
N ALA A 12 -6.40 -11.86 0.03
CA ALA A 12 -6.48 -10.57 0.71
C ALA A 12 -7.18 -10.70 2.06
N GLY A 13 -6.67 -9.96 3.05
CA GLY A 13 -7.20 -9.86 4.40
C GLY A 13 -7.55 -8.41 4.69
N ILE A 14 -8.80 -8.04 4.47
CA ILE A 14 -9.27 -6.66 4.67
C ILE A 14 -9.76 -6.49 6.11
N THR A 15 -9.34 -5.42 6.76
CA THR A 15 -9.91 -4.98 8.04
C THR A 15 -10.88 -3.83 7.76
N GLY A 16 -12.14 -3.97 8.17
CA GLY A 16 -13.20 -3.01 7.82
C GLY A 16 -13.76 -3.21 6.40
N SER A 17 -14.23 -2.13 5.77
CA SER A 17 -14.88 -2.16 4.45
C SER A 17 -13.88 -2.35 3.31
N GLY A 18 -12.67 -1.80 3.45
CA GLY A 18 -11.69 -1.74 2.37
C GLY A 18 -12.00 -0.68 1.30
N ASP A 19 -13.06 0.12 1.49
CA ASP A 19 -13.53 1.16 0.57
C ASP A 19 -13.01 2.56 0.90
N VAL A 20 -12.31 2.72 2.03
CA VAL A 20 -11.71 3.99 2.41
C VAL A 20 -10.43 4.23 1.58
N PRO A 21 -10.30 5.40 0.89
CA PRO A 21 -9.12 5.70 0.10
C PRO A 21 -7.85 5.77 0.96
N VAL A 22 -6.75 5.25 0.42
CA VAL A 22 -5.43 5.30 1.07
C VAL A 22 -4.44 5.90 0.09
N ALA A 23 -3.73 6.94 0.52
CA ALA A 23 -2.58 7.49 -0.20
C ALA A 23 -1.42 6.49 -0.15
N LYS A 24 -0.94 6.08 -1.31
CA LYS A 24 0.09 5.05 -1.47
C LYS A 24 1.13 5.56 -2.45
N THR A 25 2.39 5.21 -2.19
CA THR A 25 3.52 5.55 -3.05
C THR A 25 4.47 4.36 -3.09
N PHE A 26 4.90 3.99 -4.29
CA PHE A 26 5.89 2.93 -4.45
C PHE A 26 7.27 3.39 -3.97
N ALA A 27 8.01 2.52 -3.27
CA ALA A 27 9.27 2.88 -2.64
C ALA A 27 10.32 3.45 -3.62
N LEU A 28 10.40 2.91 -4.85
CA LEU A 28 11.31 3.45 -5.87
C LEU A 28 10.89 4.84 -6.38
N ASN A 29 9.58 5.12 -6.41
CA ASN A 29 9.09 6.47 -6.73
C ASN A 29 9.42 7.44 -5.59
N LEU A 30 9.30 7.00 -4.33
CA LEU A 30 9.72 7.78 -3.16
C LEU A 30 11.22 8.08 -3.20
N ALA A 31 12.07 7.12 -3.56
CA ALA A 31 13.51 7.34 -3.66
C ALA A 31 13.88 8.39 -4.73
N LYS A 32 13.25 8.31 -5.92
CA LYS A 32 13.41 9.33 -6.98
C LYS A 32 13.01 10.72 -6.48
N PHE A 33 11.88 10.78 -5.78
CA PHE A 33 11.40 12.02 -5.21
C PHE A 33 12.38 12.58 -4.16
N VAL A 34 12.87 11.77 -3.23
CA VAL A 34 13.85 12.21 -2.22
C VAL A 34 15.10 12.78 -2.89
N ALA A 35 15.60 12.15 -3.96
CA ALA A 35 16.73 12.67 -4.72
C ALA A 35 16.41 14.01 -5.40
N ALA A 36 15.22 14.14 -6.00
CA ALA A 36 14.78 15.38 -6.63
C ALA A 36 14.53 16.50 -5.61
N ALA A 37 14.04 16.17 -4.41
CA ALA A 37 13.81 17.14 -3.35
C ALA A 37 15.10 17.87 -2.93
N LEU A 38 16.27 17.22 -3.07
CA LEU A 38 17.58 17.85 -2.83
C LEU A 38 17.87 19.05 -3.75
N THR A 39 17.19 19.17 -4.88
CA THR A 39 17.38 20.29 -5.82
C THR A 39 16.40 21.42 -5.61
N LEU A 40 15.48 21.32 -4.65
CA LEU A 40 14.51 22.37 -4.35
C LEU A 40 15.22 23.61 -3.80
N PRO A 41 14.85 24.82 -4.25
CA PRO A 41 15.45 26.06 -3.75
C PRO A 41 15.09 26.32 -2.28
N LYS A 42 13.96 25.75 -1.81
CA LYS A 42 13.48 25.85 -0.43
C LYS A 42 12.73 24.57 -0.07
N TRP A 43 12.92 24.10 1.16
CA TRP A 43 12.15 23.00 1.73
C TRP A 43 11.07 23.56 2.65
N GLU A 44 9.84 23.14 2.44
CA GLU A 44 8.76 23.40 3.39
C GLU A 44 8.90 22.50 4.61
N ARG A 45 8.27 22.90 5.72
CA ARG A 45 8.30 22.12 6.98
C ARG A 45 7.80 20.68 6.77
N GLU A 46 6.78 20.52 5.93
CA GLU A 46 6.21 19.24 5.56
C GLU A 46 6.10 19.19 4.04
N THR A 47 6.38 18.03 3.47
CA THR A 47 6.29 17.82 2.02
C THR A 47 5.64 16.48 1.76
N TYR A 48 4.58 16.51 0.96
CA TYR A 48 3.73 15.35 0.72
C TYR A 48 3.96 14.81 -0.69
N LEU A 49 4.27 13.53 -0.78
CA LEU A 49 4.30 12.77 -2.03
C LEU A 49 3.16 11.75 -2.04
N ILE A 50 2.13 12.04 -2.83
CA ILE A 50 1.04 11.10 -3.09
C ILE A 50 1.23 10.54 -4.48
N GLY A 51 1.71 9.29 -4.57
CA GLY A 51 1.87 8.61 -5.85
C GLY A 51 0.52 8.24 -6.46
N TYR A 52 -0.37 7.68 -5.65
CA TYR A 52 -1.71 7.27 -6.05
C TYR A 52 -2.61 7.18 -4.82
N LYS A 53 -3.90 7.47 -5.00
CA LYS A 53 -4.93 7.31 -3.98
C LYS A 53 -5.89 6.21 -4.43
N LEU A 54 -5.90 5.08 -3.72
CA LEU A 54 -6.71 3.92 -4.05
C LEU A 54 -7.24 3.25 -2.78
N THR A 55 -8.44 2.68 -2.89
CA THR A 55 -8.99 1.80 -1.85
C THR A 55 -8.26 0.46 -1.83
N TRP A 56 -8.53 -0.40 -0.84
CA TRP A 56 -8.01 -1.77 -0.86
C TRP A 56 -8.72 -2.63 -1.90
N ASN A 57 -10.04 -2.43 -2.06
CA ASN A 57 -10.84 -3.13 -3.07
C ASN A 57 -10.36 -2.80 -4.51
N GLN A 58 -10.11 -1.52 -4.81
CA GLN A 58 -9.56 -1.12 -6.12
C GLN A 58 -8.18 -1.73 -6.39
N LEU A 59 -7.32 -1.84 -5.36
CA LEU A 59 -6.01 -2.47 -5.52
C LEU A 59 -6.14 -3.97 -5.82
N ILE A 60 -7.09 -4.65 -5.18
CA ILE A 60 -7.36 -6.08 -5.43
C ILE A 60 -7.87 -6.26 -6.86
N GLU A 61 -8.85 -5.47 -7.31
CA GLU A 61 -9.37 -5.51 -8.68
C GLU A 61 -8.27 -5.33 -9.73
N LEU A 62 -7.36 -4.37 -9.53
CA LEU A 62 -6.20 -4.18 -10.40
C LEU A 62 -5.28 -5.40 -10.41
N ALA A 63 -5.01 -5.99 -9.24
CA ALA A 63 -4.16 -7.18 -9.13
C ALA A 63 -4.79 -8.42 -9.78
N GLU A 64 -6.11 -8.60 -9.62
CA GLU A 64 -6.87 -9.66 -10.28
C GLU A 64 -6.82 -9.51 -11.80
N ALA A 65 -7.03 -8.30 -12.32
CA ALA A 65 -7.00 -8.00 -13.74
C ALA A 65 -5.62 -8.27 -14.36
N VAL A 66 -4.54 -7.86 -13.68
CA VAL A 66 -3.17 -8.10 -14.15
C VAL A 66 -2.80 -9.58 -14.12
N LYS A 67 -3.23 -10.31 -13.08
CA LYS A 67 -2.88 -11.73 -12.91
C LYS A 67 -3.81 -12.68 -13.66
N GLY A 68 -4.99 -12.21 -14.08
CA GLY A 68 -6.03 -13.02 -14.70
C GLY A 68 -6.66 -14.04 -13.74
N ALA A 69 -6.64 -13.77 -12.43
CA ALA A 69 -7.11 -14.69 -11.40
C ALA A 69 -7.85 -13.96 -10.28
N LYS A 70 -8.93 -14.56 -9.76
CA LYS A 70 -9.67 -14.04 -8.61
C LYS A 70 -8.96 -14.29 -7.30
N PHE A 71 -9.11 -13.36 -6.37
CA PHE A 71 -8.49 -13.40 -5.06
C PHE A 71 -9.48 -13.92 -4.02
N ASP A 72 -8.98 -14.74 -3.11
CA ASP A 72 -9.69 -15.15 -1.89
C ASP A 72 -9.62 -14.00 -0.88
N VAL A 73 -10.72 -13.23 -0.80
CA VAL A 73 -10.83 -12.04 0.04
C VAL A 73 -11.57 -12.40 1.33
N SER A 74 -10.89 -12.24 2.46
CA SER A 74 -11.47 -12.41 3.80
C SER A 74 -11.56 -11.07 4.50
N GLN A 75 -12.76 -10.71 4.97
CA GLN A 75 -12.99 -9.49 5.74
C GLN A 75 -13.04 -9.81 7.25
N THR A 76 -12.33 -9.03 8.06
CA THR A 76 -12.45 -9.09 9.51
C THR A 76 -13.05 -7.79 10.04
N LEU A 77 -14.25 -7.89 10.62
CA LEU A 77 -15.03 -6.75 11.13
C LEU A 77 -14.77 -6.43 12.62
N LYS A 78 -14.24 -7.40 13.40
CA LYS A 78 -14.05 -7.23 14.85
C LYS A 78 -12.61 -6.84 15.19
N ALA A 79 -12.46 -5.76 15.95
CA ALA A 79 -11.18 -5.24 16.42
C ALA A 79 -10.33 -6.34 17.10
N GLY A 80 -9.07 -6.46 16.67
CA GLY A 80 -8.04 -7.26 17.35
C GLY A 80 -7.57 -8.53 16.64
N LYS A 81 -8.16 -8.93 15.51
CA LYS A 81 -7.67 -10.05 14.68
C LYS A 81 -7.62 -9.64 13.21
N VAL A 82 -6.59 -10.08 12.49
CA VAL A 82 -6.52 -9.97 11.03
C VAL A 82 -6.49 -11.35 10.40
N THR A 83 -6.99 -11.49 9.18
CA THR A 83 -6.83 -12.72 8.41
C THR A 83 -5.34 -13.03 8.26
N LYS A 84 -4.90 -14.21 8.70
CA LYS A 84 -3.51 -14.65 8.48
C LYS A 84 -3.30 -14.94 6.99
N LEU A 85 -2.48 -14.14 6.33
CA LEU A 85 -2.10 -14.36 4.94
C LEU A 85 -0.90 -15.31 4.83
N PRO A 86 -0.75 -16.08 3.74
CA PRO A 86 0.38 -17.00 3.57
C PRO A 86 1.75 -16.31 3.67
N ARG A 87 1.84 -15.03 3.26
CA ARG A 87 3.02 -14.17 3.42
C ARG A 87 3.05 -13.31 4.70
N HIS A 88 2.18 -13.56 5.69
CA HIS A 88 2.41 -13.17 7.10
C HIS A 88 3.46 -14.08 7.71
N ARG A 89 4.69 -13.99 7.20
CA ARG A 89 5.86 -14.51 7.88
C ARG A 89 6.64 -13.32 8.39
N SER A 90 6.93 -13.33 9.69
CA SER A 90 7.87 -12.36 10.26
C SER A 90 9.20 -12.42 9.49
N PRO A 91 9.68 -11.29 8.95
CA PRO A 91 11.02 -11.23 8.38
C PRO A 91 12.10 -11.15 9.48
N TYR A 92 11.68 -11.03 10.75
CA TYR A 92 12.55 -10.84 11.89
C TYR A 92 12.54 -12.08 12.79
N PRO A 93 13.70 -12.68 13.09
CA PRO A 93 13.76 -13.93 13.87
C PRO A 93 13.29 -13.78 15.32
N TYR A 94 13.18 -12.55 15.82
CA TYR A 94 12.80 -12.21 17.19
C TYR A 94 11.34 -11.74 17.35
N ILE A 95 10.56 -11.65 16.26
CA ILE A 95 9.14 -11.30 16.32
C ILE A 95 8.35 -12.48 15.76
N SER A 96 7.41 -13.02 16.53
CA SER A 96 6.51 -14.09 16.05
C SER A 96 5.39 -13.53 15.16
N ASP A 97 4.80 -14.37 14.32
CA ASP A 97 3.63 -13.98 13.53
C ASP A 97 2.48 -13.48 14.43
N GLU A 98 2.31 -14.07 15.61
CA GLU A 98 1.28 -13.70 16.58
C GLU A 98 1.53 -12.30 17.16
N GLN A 99 2.79 -11.94 17.41
CA GLN A 99 3.16 -10.60 17.85
C GLN A 99 2.93 -9.53 16.78
N LEU A 100 2.89 -9.90 15.50
CA LEU A 100 2.56 -8.98 14.40
C LEU A 100 1.04 -8.77 14.21
N GLN A 101 0.20 -9.70 14.68
CA GLN A 101 -1.25 -9.63 14.49
C GLN A 101 -1.88 -8.35 15.07
N PRO A 102 -1.56 -7.92 16.31
CA PRO A 102 -2.09 -6.67 16.85
C PRO A 102 -1.67 -5.44 16.04
N MET A 103 -0.43 -5.40 15.54
CA MET A 103 0.08 -4.30 14.71
C MET A 103 -0.71 -4.19 13.40
N PHE A 104 -0.97 -5.31 12.73
CA PHE A 104 -1.79 -5.32 11.52
C PHE A 104 -3.25 -4.94 11.79
N ALA A 105 -3.82 -5.38 12.91
CA ALA A 105 -5.18 -5.01 13.30
C ALA A 105 -5.30 -3.49 13.57
N ILE A 106 -4.33 -2.90 14.25
CA ILE A 106 -4.27 -1.45 14.48
C ILE A 106 -4.17 -0.71 13.15
N LEU A 107 -3.26 -1.12 12.25
CA LEU A 107 -3.13 -0.49 10.94
C LEU A 107 -4.41 -0.61 10.11
N GLY A 108 -5.07 -1.76 10.15
CA GLY A 108 -6.38 -1.97 9.54
C GLY A 108 -7.43 -0.96 10.02
N LEU A 109 -7.52 -0.74 11.34
CA LEU A 109 -8.42 0.27 11.92
C LEU A 109 -8.03 1.70 11.52
N VAL A 110 -6.74 2.01 11.43
CA VAL A 110 -6.25 3.32 11.01
C VAL A 110 -6.59 3.59 9.53
N PHE A 111 -6.51 2.57 8.66
CA PHE A 111 -6.99 2.68 7.27
C PHE A 111 -8.50 2.93 7.22
N GLU A 112 -9.30 2.16 7.95
CA GLU A 112 -10.77 2.31 7.96
C GLU A 112 -11.21 3.66 8.52
N ARG A 113 -10.45 4.24 9.46
CA ARG A 113 -10.72 5.59 9.99
C ARG A 113 -10.33 6.72 9.03
N GLY A 114 -9.76 6.40 7.87
CA GLY A 114 -9.38 7.41 6.86
C GLY A 114 -8.15 8.23 7.24
N VAL A 115 -7.35 7.79 8.21
CA VAL A 115 -6.14 8.53 8.63
C VAL A 115 -5.13 8.64 7.48
N PHE A 116 -5.10 7.65 6.57
CA PHE A 116 -4.27 7.67 5.37
C PHE A 116 -5.00 8.19 4.11
N ASP A 117 -6.24 8.65 4.22
CA ASP A 117 -6.90 9.43 3.17
C ASP A 117 -6.35 10.86 3.21
N LEU A 118 -5.09 11.03 2.81
CA LEU A 118 -4.40 12.32 2.90
C LEU A 118 -5.11 13.36 2.02
N LYS A 119 -5.68 14.39 2.65
CA LYS A 119 -6.37 15.52 1.99
C LYS A 119 -5.44 16.72 1.93
N VAL A 120 -4.38 16.60 1.12
CA VAL A 120 -3.41 17.67 0.93
C VAL A 120 -3.81 18.51 -0.27
N GLU A 121 -3.72 19.84 -0.14
CA GLU A 121 -4.04 20.78 -1.22
C GLU A 121 -3.02 20.72 -2.35
N THR A 122 -1.75 20.47 -2.03
CA THR A 122 -0.66 20.33 -2.99
C THR A 122 0.14 19.06 -2.73
N SER A 123 0.34 18.28 -3.80
CA SER A 123 1.33 17.20 -3.84
C SER A 123 2.50 17.73 -4.65
N ILE A 124 3.71 17.53 -4.13
CA ILE A 124 4.96 17.99 -4.75
C ILE A 124 5.23 17.36 -6.13
N THR A 125 4.41 16.39 -6.54
CA THR A 125 4.36 15.90 -7.92
C THR A 125 4.19 17.02 -8.95
N GLN A 126 3.57 18.15 -8.59
CA GLN A 126 3.43 19.32 -9.46
C GLN A 126 4.76 20.06 -9.68
N ASP A 127 5.65 20.05 -8.69
CA ASP A 127 6.95 20.72 -8.75
C ASP A 127 7.99 19.93 -9.56
N PHE A 128 7.69 18.65 -9.82
CA PHE A 128 8.54 17.75 -10.60
C PHE A 128 7.77 17.10 -11.76
N PRO A 129 7.35 17.88 -12.77
CA PRO A 129 6.56 17.36 -13.90
C PRO A 129 7.32 16.28 -14.69
N ASP A 130 8.65 16.33 -14.69
CA ASP A 130 9.50 15.34 -15.36
C ASP A 130 9.66 14.03 -14.57
N LEU A 131 9.28 14.01 -13.28
CA LEU A 131 9.38 12.83 -12.43
C LEU A 131 8.26 11.85 -12.78
N LYS A 132 8.52 11.00 -13.76
CA LYS A 132 7.61 9.92 -14.17
C LYS A 132 7.43 8.92 -13.03
N LEU A 133 6.31 9.06 -12.33
CA LEU A 133 5.81 8.08 -11.38
C LEU A 133 5.21 6.91 -12.16
N ARG A 134 5.68 5.69 -11.87
CA ARG A 134 5.02 4.48 -12.37
C ARG A 134 3.62 4.36 -11.78
N SER A 135 2.67 3.94 -12.61
CA SER A 135 1.32 3.60 -12.19
C SER A 135 1.30 2.30 -11.39
N VAL A 136 0.25 2.10 -10.58
CA VAL A 136 0.05 0.85 -9.85
C VAL A 136 -0.07 -0.35 -10.78
N LYS A 137 -0.70 -0.17 -11.95
CA LYS A 137 -0.85 -1.22 -12.96
C LYS A 137 0.50 -1.67 -13.51
N GLU A 138 1.36 -0.73 -13.92
CA GLU A 138 2.71 -1.04 -14.42
C GLU A 138 3.53 -1.80 -13.37
N LEU A 139 3.43 -1.39 -12.10
CA LEU A 139 4.13 -2.05 -10.99
C LEU A 139 3.62 -3.48 -10.77
N LEU A 140 2.30 -3.69 -10.83
CA LEU A 140 1.72 -5.03 -10.70
C LEU A 140 2.11 -5.92 -11.88
N GLU A 141 2.13 -5.39 -13.10
CA GLU A 141 2.55 -6.13 -14.31
C GLU A 141 4.03 -6.53 -14.24
N GLU A 142 4.89 -5.64 -13.79
CA GLU A 142 6.32 -5.90 -13.58
C GLU A 142 6.53 -6.97 -12.49
N ALA A 143 5.87 -6.82 -11.33
CA ALA A 143 5.93 -7.81 -10.26
C ALA A 143 5.44 -9.18 -10.72
N HIS A 144 4.37 -9.23 -11.51
CA HIS A 144 3.83 -10.47 -12.07
C HIS A 144 4.82 -11.16 -13.01
N LYS A 145 5.49 -10.40 -13.90
CA LYS A 145 6.54 -10.92 -14.79
C LYS A 145 7.73 -11.48 -14.01
N LEU A 146 8.10 -10.84 -12.91
CA LEU A 146 9.19 -11.26 -12.03
C LEU A 146 8.82 -12.44 -11.10
N LYS A 147 7.55 -12.89 -11.10
CA LYS A 147 7.01 -13.97 -10.25
C LYS A 147 7.25 -13.76 -8.74
N ILE A 148 7.27 -12.51 -8.29
CA ILE A 148 7.55 -12.12 -6.88
C ILE A 148 6.35 -11.50 -6.16
#